data_AF-R8BQF5-F1
#
_entry.id   AF-R8BQF5-F1
#
_cell.length_a   1.000
_cell.length_b   1.000
_cell.length_c   1.000
_cell.angle_alpha   90.00
_cell.angle_beta   90.00
_cell.angle_gamma   90.00
#
_symmetry.space_group_name_H-M   'P 1'
#
loop_
_entity.id
_entity.type
_entity.pdbx_description
1 polymer ?
#
loop_
_entity_poly.entity_id
_entity_poly.type
_entity_poly.pdbx_seq_one_letter_code
_entity_poly.pdbx_strand_id
1 'polypeptide(L)'
;MSSHLYNQDLVIYLEVHPDPSENRPSMFILTEAGQLIRSGMNSAGLSVTANSLLATTDYVPISHIDQDGVYQEVEPKLVLPLSLARRVYLEYANYAEGITAINAFPRHVSGNLHASTADGFCLALECAPERAYKFYGNIDDNYVIHSNHFLSPEFQGRDDVNDRYAGGSSWYRARQAEKGVRKGARDGTLTPDSIKTAFSDHLAYPESLCNHPNTKQRNAPSAVLTGYTSKLNMTVAFVIYNLSQRKITVCKGPPCQGVLQNFELKDRTRLQK
;
A
#
# COMPACT_ATOMS: atom_id res chain seq x y z
N MET A 1 -3.86 -1.02 -10.65
CA MET A 1 -3.00 -2.23 -10.84
C MET A 1 -3.36 -2.86 -12.17
N SER A 2 -2.46 -3.61 -12.80
CA SER A 2 -2.78 -4.28 -14.06
C SER A 2 -4.00 -5.20 -13.92
N SER A 3 -4.96 -5.09 -14.84
CA SER A 3 -6.14 -5.97 -14.88
C SER A 3 -5.79 -7.45 -15.09
N HIS A 4 -4.58 -7.74 -15.60
CA HIS A 4 -4.07 -9.10 -15.76
C HIS A 4 -4.10 -9.87 -14.44
N LEU A 5 -3.75 -9.22 -13.31
CA LEU A 5 -3.75 -9.85 -11.99
C LEU A 5 -5.14 -10.34 -11.58
N TYR A 6 -6.18 -9.57 -11.89
CA TYR A 6 -7.57 -9.94 -11.61
C TYR A 6 -8.06 -11.04 -12.56
N ASN A 7 -7.76 -10.90 -13.85
CA ASN A 7 -8.21 -11.82 -14.91
C ASN A 7 -7.55 -13.20 -14.84
N GLN A 8 -6.38 -13.31 -14.21
CA GLN A 8 -5.62 -14.56 -14.09
C GLN A 8 -5.55 -15.09 -12.65
N ASP A 9 -6.37 -14.55 -11.75
CA ASP A 9 -6.42 -15.00 -10.35
C ASP A 9 -5.06 -14.96 -9.63
N LEU A 10 -4.27 -13.93 -9.91
CA LEU A 10 -2.90 -13.79 -9.38
C LEU A 10 -2.84 -13.00 -8.07
N VAL A 11 -3.96 -12.51 -7.55
CA VAL A 11 -4.00 -11.92 -6.21
C VAL A 11 -4.32 -13.02 -5.21
N ILE A 12 -3.37 -13.30 -4.32
CA ILE A 12 -3.45 -14.37 -3.33
C ILE A 12 -3.36 -13.82 -1.92
N TYR A 13 -3.89 -14.58 -0.98
CA TYR A 13 -3.73 -14.34 0.45
C TYR A 13 -2.91 -15.47 1.07
N LEU A 14 -1.99 -15.12 1.96
CA LEU A 14 -1.15 -16.07 2.67
C LEU A 14 -1.34 -15.87 4.17
N GLU A 15 -1.67 -16.94 4.87
CA GLU A 15 -1.52 -17.01 6.33
C GLU A 15 -0.16 -17.63 6.61
N VAL A 16 0.71 -16.86 7.26
CA VAL A 16 2.10 -17.26 7.57
C VAL A 16 2.20 -17.50 9.06
N HIS A 17 2.68 -18.69 9.41
CA HIS A 17 3.00 -19.08 10.79
C HIS A 17 4.51 -19.30 10.88
N PRO A 18 5.28 -18.30 11.37
CA PRO A 18 6.69 -18.50 11.69
C PRO A 18 6.88 -19.66 12.66
N ASP A 19 8.05 -20.28 12.64
CA ASP A 19 8.38 -21.29 13.64
C ASP A 19 8.34 -20.65 15.05
N PRO A 20 7.80 -21.33 16.08
CA PRO A 20 7.77 -20.78 17.43
C PRO A 20 9.11 -20.28 17.95
N SER A 21 10.23 -20.89 17.51
CA SER A 21 11.59 -20.48 17.89
C SER A 21 12.01 -19.10 17.34
N GLU A 22 11.36 -18.61 16.28
CA GLU A 22 11.63 -17.28 15.73
C GLU A 22 11.03 -16.15 16.58
N ASN A 23 10.10 -16.45 17.49
CA ASN A 23 9.39 -15.48 18.33
C ASN A 23 8.76 -14.32 17.52
N ARG A 24 8.13 -14.65 16.39
CA ARG A 24 7.48 -13.70 15.48
C ARG A 24 5.97 -13.92 15.45
N PRO A 25 5.17 -12.84 15.28
CA PRO A 25 3.73 -12.97 15.17
C PRO A 25 3.35 -13.71 13.88
N SER A 26 2.22 -14.44 13.93
CA SER A 26 1.59 -14.94 12.70
C SER A 26 1.12 -13.77 11.84
N MET A 27 1.06 -13.94 10.53
CA MET A 27 0.76 -12.86 9.58
C MET A 27 -0.33 -13.27 8.61
N PHE A 28 -1.18 -12.32 8.24
CA PHE A 28 -2.05 -12.41 7.07
C PHE A 28 -1.54 -11.43 6.02
N ILE A 29 -1.20 -11.94 4.84
CA ILE A 29 -0.57 -11.19 3.76
C ILE A 29 -1.47 -11.24 2.54
N LEU A 30 -1.75 -10.07 1.95
CA LEU A 30 -2.26 -9.94 0.59
C LEU A 30 -1.08 -9.66 -0.33
N THR A 31 -0.94 -10.44 -1.40
CA THR A 31 0.15 -10.26 -2.37
C THR A 31 -0.24 -10.71 -3.77
N GLU A 32 0.62 -10.42 -4.72
CA GLU A 32 0.57 -10.99 -6.07
C GLU A 32 1.37 -12.30 -6.06
N ALA A 33 0.93 -13.33 -6.79
CA ALA A 33 1.64 -14.60 -6.87
C ALA A 33 3.10 -14.37 -7.30
N GLY A 34 4.05 -14.84 -6.48
CA GLY A 34 5.49 -14.63 -6.66
C GLY A 34 6.07 -13.37 -5.98
N GLN A 35 5.24 -12.43 -5.51
CA GLN A 35 5.70 -11.30 -4.70
C GLN A 35 5.63 -11.60 -3.21
N LEU A 36 6.57 -11.04 -2.45
CA LEU A 36 6.70 -11.26 -1.01
C LEU A 36 5.50 -10.72 -0.21
N ILE A 37 5.06 -9.50 -0.51
CA ILE A 37 3.95 -8.83 0.18
C ILE A 37 3.52 -7.57 -0.58
N ARG A 38 2.20 -7.31 -0.60
CA ARG A 38 1.64 -5.99 -0.94
C ARG A 38 1.20 -5.24 0.32
N SER A 39 0.34 -5.86 1.11
CA SER A 39 -0.16 -5.36 2.39
C SER A 39 -0.44 -6.54 3.32
N GLY A 40 -0.61 -6.26 4.61
CA GLY A 40 -0.97 -7.31 5.55
C GLY A 40 -1.17 -6.80 6.97
N MET A 41 -1.44 -7.74 7.86
CA MET A 41 -1.47 -7.54 9.30
C MET A 41 -0.85 -8.72 10.03
N ASN A 42 -0.49 -8.54 11.30
CA ASN A 42 0.04 -9.60 12.14
C ASN A 42 -0.78 -9.83 13.41
N SER A 43 -0.51 -10.94 14.10
CA SER A 43 -1.20 -11.33 15.34
C SER A 43 -0.91 -10.41 16.52
N ALA A 44 0.17 -9.63 16.46
CA ALA A 44 0.48 -8.56 17.43
C ALA A 44 -0.37 -7.30 17.23
N GLY A 45 -1.09 -7.18 16.11
CA GLY A 45 -2.02 -6.07 15.88
C GLY A 45 -1.43 -4.94 15.08
N LEU A 46 -0.33 -5.19 14.38
CA LEU A 46 0.25 -4.24 13.45
C LEU A 46 -0.24 -4.53 12.04
N SER A 47 -0.35 -3.50 11.22
CA SER A 47 -0.62 -3.62 9.79
C SER A 47 0.20 -2.66 8.97
N VAL A 48 0.52 -3.08 7.75
CA VAL A 48 1.12 -2.24 6.72
C VAL A 48 0.27 -2.29 5.46
N THR A 49 -0.11 -1.11 4.97
CA THR A 49 -0.65 -0.94 3.60
C THR A 49 0.26 0.00 2.82
N ALA A 50 0.14 0.03 1.50
CA ALA A 50 1.10 0.74 0.68
C ALA A 50 0.53 1.33 -0.61
N ASN A 51 1.09 2.46 -1.00
CA ASN A 51 0.86 3.10 -2.29
C ASN A 51 2.19 3.35 -2.99
N SER A 52 2.21 3.19 -4.32
CA SER A 52 3.34 3.63 -5.12
C SER A 52 3.43 5.15 -5.09
N LEU A 53 4.66 5.64 -4.87
CA LEU A 53 5.08 7.02 -5.03
C LEU A 53 6.22 7.05 -6.03
N LEU A 54 6.56 8.24 -6.53
CA LEU A 54 7.65 8.39 -7.48
C LEU A 54 8.37 9.71 -7.23
N ALA A 55 9.50 9.69 -6.53
CA ALA A 55 10.33 10.88 -6.37
C ALA A 55 11.32 11.04 -7.54
N THR A 56 11.87 12.24 -7.73
CA THR A 56 13.02 12.47 -8.63
C THR A 56 14.30 11.77 -8.16
N THR A 57 14.39 11.45 -6.87
CA THR A 57 15.53 10.74 -6.27
C THR A 57 15.51 9.23 -6.49
N ASP A 58 14.42 8.66 -7.01
CA ASP A 58 14.33 7.23 -7.32
C ASP A 58 15.33 6.84 -8.41
N TYR A 59 16.00 5.70 -8.24
CA TYR A 59 17.07 5.28 -9.16
C TYR A 59 17.10 3.77 -9.37
N VAL A 60 17.68 3.33 -10.49
CA VAL A 60 17.96 1.91 -10.75
C VAL A 60 19.36 1.59 -10.20
N PRO A 61 19.51 0.60 -9.30
CA PRO A 61 20.75 0.38 -8.56
C PRO A 61 21.80 -0.44 -9.33
N ILE A 62 21.56 -0.73 -10.60
CA ILE A 62 22.43 -1.53 -11.49
C ILE A 62 22.42 -0.91 -12.89
N SER A 63 23.43 -1.21 -13.71
CA SER A 63 23.44 -0.79 -15.11
C SER A 63 22.20 -1.30 -15.84
N HIS A 64 21.58 -0.42 -16.64
CA HIS A 64 20.32 -0.69 -17.32
C HIS A 64 20.24 0.08 -18.64
N ILE A 65 19.26 -0.25 -19.46
CA ILE A 65 18.89 0.55 -20.62
C ILE A 65 17.68 1.39 -20.20
N ASP A 66 17.77 2.71 -20.37
CA ASP A 66 16.67 3.60 -20.02
C ASP A 66 15.54 3.57 -21.07
N GLN A 67 14.54 4.42 -20.87
CA GLN A 67 13.38 4.48 -21.75
C GLN A 67 13.67 4.98 -23.17
N ASP A 68 14.79 5.67 -23.36
CA ASP A 68 15.23 6.19 -24.66
C ASP A 68 16.19 5.21 -25.37
N GLY A 69 16.39 4.02 -24.80
CA GLY A 69 17.26 2.98 -25.34
C GLY A 69 18.75 3.23 -25.06
N VAL A 70 19.08 4.17 -24.17
CA VAL A 70 20.46 4.51 -23.83
C VAL A 70 20.94 3.62 -22.69
N TYR A 71 22.12 3.01 -22.86
CA TYR A 71 22.77 2.26 -21.79
C TYR A 71 23.29 3.22 -20.72
N GLN A 72 22.79 3.04 -19.50
CA GLN A 72 23.20 3.75 -18.31
C GLN A 72 24.14 2.85 -17.50
N GLU A 73 25.42 3.20 -17.47
CA GLU A 73 26.40 2.54 -16.61
C GLU A 73 26.24 3.03 -15.18
N VAL A 74 26.05 2.10 -14.24
CA VAL A 74 25.83 2.42 -12.82
C VAL A 74 26.69 1.50 -11.97
N GLU A 75 27.44 2.06 -11.03
CA GLU A 75 28.12 1.29 -9.99
C GLU A 75 27.05 0.54 -9.14
N PRO A 76 27.07 -0.81 -9.11
CA PRO A 76 26.03 -1.57 -8.44
C PRO A 76 25.92 -1.22 -6.95
N LYS A 77 24.71 -0.85 -6.50
CA LYS A 77 24.41 -0.60 -5.09
C LYS A 77 23.59 -1.74 -4.51
N LEU A 78 24.03 -2.28 -3.37
CA LEU A 78 23.26 -3.27 -2.62
C LEU A 78 22.09 -2.59 -1.91
N VAL A 79 20.91 -2.71 -2.50
CA VAL A 79 19.66 -2.18 -1.96
C VAL A 79 18.60 -3.27 -1.96
N LEU A 80 17.65 -3.17 -1.03
CA LEU A 80 16.57 -4.13 -0.91
C LEU A 80 15.27 -3.57 -1.53
N PRO A 81 14.38 -4.43 -2.05
CA PRO A 81 13.08 -4.00 -2.52
C PRO A 81 12.24 -3.41 -1.38
N LEU A 82 11.54 -2.30 -1.63
CA LEU A 82 10.69 -1.66 -0.61
C LEU A 82 9.56 -2.60 -0.11
N SER A 83 9.15 -3.59 -0.90
CA SER A 83 8.22 -4.63 -0.46
C SER A 83 8.78 -5.48 0.70
N LEU A 84 10.10 -5.69 0.76
CA LEU A 84 10.73 -6.39 1.89
C LEU A 84 10.64 -5.57 3.19
N ALA A 85 10.69 -4.24 3.14
CA ALA A 85 10.45 -3.39 4.32
C ALA A 85 9.08 -3.64 4.94
N ARG A 86 8.05 -3.84 4.10
CA ARG A 86 6.68 -4.16 4.54
C ARG A 86 6.63 -5.50 5.26
N ARG A 87 7.33 -6.51 4.71
CA ARG A 87 7.40 -7.83 5.31
C ARG A 87 8.12 -7.77 6.65
N VAL A 88 9.28 -7.12 6.70
CA VAL A 88 10.07 -6.93 7.92
C VAL A 88 9.25 -6.22 9.00
N TYR A 89 8.48 -5.19 8.66
CA TYR A 89 7.58 -4.52 9.61
C TYR A 89 6.59 -5.48 10.27
N LEU A 90 6.00 -6.42 9.52
CA LEU A 90 5.05 -7.40 10.05
C LEU A 90 5.69 -8.47 10.95
N GLU A 91 7.03 -8.55 11.01
CA GLU A 91 7.73 -9.44 11.95
C GLU A 91 7.81 -8.85 13.36
N TYR A 92 7.56 -7.55 13.53
CA TYR A 92 7.60 -6.90 14.84
C TYR A 92 6.28 -7.05 15.61
N ALA A 93 6.39 -7.18 16.93
CA ALA A 93 5.24 -7.10 17.83
C ALA A 93 5.03 -5.68 18.39
N ASN A 94 6.06 -4.84 18.38
CA ASN A 94 6.02 -3.47 18.85
C ASN A 94 5.95 -2.48 17.69
N TYR A 95 5.01 -1.55 17.75
CA TYR A 95 4.77 -0.55 16.70
C TYR A 95 5.97 0.38 16.46
N ALA A 96 6.60 0.88 17.52
CA ALA A 96 7.71 1.81 17.43
C ALA A 96 8.98 1.15 16.87
N GLU A 97 9.26 -0.08 17.26
CA GLU A 97 10.35 -0.89 16.70
C GLU A 97 10.12 -1.14 15.21
N GLY A 98 8.89 -1.50 14.82
CA GLY A 98 8.51 -1.67 13.42
C GLY A 98 8.72 -0.40 12.58
N ILE A 99 8.31 0.77 13.08
CA ILE A 99 8.57 2.05 12.40
C ILE A 99 10.07 2.32 12.28
N THR A 100 10.85 2.04 13.33
CA THR A 100 12.30 2.18 13.29
C THR A 100 12.91 1.32 12.20
N ALA A 101 12.44 0.07 12.07
CA ALA A 101 12.86 -0.83 11.00
C ALA A 101 12.51 -0.29 9.61
N ILE A 102 11.31 0.26 9.40
CA ILE A 102 10.96 0.91 8.13
C ILE A 102 11.89 2.10 7.87
N ASN A 103 12.10 2.98 8.85
CA ASN A 103 12.91 4.19 8.68
C ASN A 103 14.38 3.87 8.41
N ALA A 104 14.92 2.77 8.95
CA ALA A 104 16.29 2.33 8.70
C ALA A 104 16.45 1.47 7.42
N PHE A 105 15.37 1.00 6.81
CA PHE A 105 15.42 0.06 5.71
C PHE A 105 16.09 0.66 4.43
N PRO A 106 17.11 0.02 3.84
CA PRO A 106 17.73 0.51 2.62
C PRO A 106 16.77 0.39 1.43
N ARG A 107 16.65 1.44 0.62
CA ARG A 107 15.69 1.50 -0.48
C ARG A 107 16.19 2.37 -1.64
N HIS A 108 15.71 2.10 -2.85
CA HIS A 108 16.09 2.81 -4.08
C HIS A 108 14.89 3.37 -4.86
N VAL A 109 13.67 3.03 -4.42
CA VAL A 109 12.42 3.51 -5.00
C VAL A 109 11.51 4.08 -3.91
N SER A 110 10.67 5.01 -4.31
CA SER A 110 9.72 5.65 -3.41
C SER A 110 8.46 4.81 -3.18
N GLY A 111 7.85 5.01 -2.03
CA GLY A 111 6.53 4.45 -1.72
C GLY A 111 6.01 4.92 -0.37
N ASN A 112 4.70 5.08 -0.27
CA ASN A 112 4.04 5.29 1.01
C ASN A 112 3.83 3.94 1.70
N LEU A 113 4.24 3.84 2.97
CA LEU A 113 3.87 2.75 3.87
C LEU A 113 2.99 3.30 4.99
N HIS A 114 1.71 2.93 5.00
CA HIS A 114 0.81 3.18 6.13
C HIS A 114 1.09 2.14 7.20
N ALA A 115 1.70 2.56 8.31
CA ALA A 115 1.95 1.72 9.47
C ALA A 115 0.85 1.98 10.52
N SER A 116 0.10 0.95 10.87
CA SER A 116 -1.02 1.03 11.82
C SER A 116 -0.85 0.05 12.98
N THR A 117 -1.41 0.40 14.14
CA THR A 117 -1.51 -0.46 15.34
C THR A 117 -2.95 -0.62 15.80
N ALA A 118 -3.25 -1.73 16.48
CA ALA A 118 -4.51 -1.99 17.15
C ALA A 118 -4.83 -1.01 18.29
N ASP A 119 -3.83 -0.22 18.74
CA ASP A 119 -4.00 0.84 19.74
C ASP A 119 -4.71 2.09 19.20
N GLY A 120 -5.19 2.05 17.95
CA GLY A 120 -5.96 3.14 17.35
C GLY A 120 -5.11 4.23 16.72
N PHE A 121 -3.82 3.97 16.49
CA PHE A 121 -2.90 4.93 15.87
C PHE A 121 -2.36 4.42 14.53
N CYS A 122 -2.15 5.35 13.60
CA CYS A 122 -1.46 5.07 12.34
C CYS A 122 -0.76 6.33 11.83
N LEU A 123 0.24 6.14 10.96
CA LEU A 123 0.85 7.21 10.20
C LEU A 123 1.26 6.71 8.82
N ALA A 124 1.43 7.65 7.89
CA ALA A 124 1.98 7.42 6.57
C ALA A 124 3.49 7.73 6.56
N LEU A 125 4.29 6.76 6.13
CA LEU A 125 5.72 6.92 5.86
C LEU A 125 5.91 7.02 4.35
N GLU A 126 5.98 8.24 3.85
CA GLU A 126 6.35 8.53 2.46
C GLU A 126 7.86 8.32 2.31
N CYS A 127 8.24 7.08 2.01
CA CYS A 127 9.64 6.68 1.89
C CYS A 127 10.17 7.10 0.52
N ALA A 128 11.23 7.90 0.49
CA ALA A 128 12.11 8.10 -0.66
C ALA A 128 13.48 7.44 -0.37
N PRO A 129 14.38 7.28 -1.36
CA PRO A 129 15.65 6.56 -1.18
C PRO A 129 16.49 7.01 0.01
N GLU A 130 16.61 8.32 0.24
CA GLU A 130 17.44 8.88 1.32
C GLU A 130 16.68 9.20 2.60
N ARG A 131 15.37 9.45 2.51
CA ARG A 131 14.57 9.95 3.64
C ARG A 131 13.15 9.41 3.60
N ALA A 132 12.64 9.05 4.77
CA ALA A 132 11.22 8.84 4.99
C ALA A 132 10.58 10.12 5.54
N TYR A 133 9.59 10.65 4.82
CA TYR A 133 8.78 11.80 5.23
C TYR A 133 7.54 11.29 5.95
N LYS A 134 7.16 11.97 7.03
CA LYS A 134 6.05 11.55 7.88
C LYS A 134 4.82 12.36 7.51
N PHE A 135 3.68 11.69 7.39
CA PHE A 135 2.39 12.34 7.19
C PHE A 135 1.37 11.75 8.19
N TYR A 136 0.80 12.64 9.01
CA TYR A 136 -0.05 12.29 10.15
C TYR A 136 -1.53 12.61 9.95
N GLY A 137 -1.90 13.32 8.89
CA GLY A 137 -3.24 13.93 8.77
C GLY A 137 -3.48 14.99 9.86
N ASN A 138 -4.76 15.27 10.17
CA ASN A 138 -5.12 16.11 11.31
C ASN A 138 -5.41 15.25 12.54
N ILE A 139 -4.95 15.69 13.71
CA ILE A 139 -5.13 14.94 14.97
C ILE A 139 -6.60 14.67 15.31
N ASP A 140 -7.49 15.62 15.00
CA ASP A 140 -8.93 15.53 15.34
C ASP A 140 -9.75 14.70 14.35
N ASP A 141 -9.14 14.23 13.26
CA ASP A 141 -9.86 13.53 12.20
C ASP A 141 -10.01 12.02 12.47
N ASN A 142 -9.17 11.43 13.32
CA ASN A 142 -9.16 9.98 13.62
C ASN A 142 -8.99 9.08 12.38
N TYR A 143 -8.36 9.59 11.31
CA TYR A 143 -7.97 8.81 10.14
C TYR A 143 -6.74 9.42 9.45
N VAL A 144 -6.03 8.57 8.70
CA VAL A 144 -5.02 8.99 7.72
C VAL A 144 -5.40 8.37 6.38
N ILE A 145 -5.44 9.18 5.33
CA ILE A 145 -5.81 8.75 3.98
C ILE A 145 -4.74 9.18 3.00
N HIS A 146 -4.40 8.29 2.07
CA HIS A 146 -3.32 8.51 1.13
C HIS A 146 -3.65 7.88 -0.23
N SER A 147 -3.16 8.50 -1.32
CA SER A 147 -3.22 7.95 -2.68
C SER A 147 -1.81 7.73 -3.24
N ASN A 148 -1.49 8.20 -4.44
CA ASN A 148 -0.23 7.91 -5.13
C ASN A 148 0.61 9.18 -5.38
N HIS A 149 0.48 10.21 -4.56
CA HIS A 149 1.30 11.41 -4.61
C HIS A 149 1.75 11.77 -3.20
N PHE A 150 2.86 12.49 -3.07
CA PHE A 150 3.38 12.93 -1.77
C PHE A 150 2.47 14.00 -1.16
N LEU A 151 2.12 13.85 0.12
CA LEU A 151 1.30 14.77 0.90
C LEU A 151 2.08 15.45 2.02
N SER A 152 3.24 14.92 2.42
CA SER A 152 4.02 15.49 3.52
C SER A 152 4.45 16.93 3.20
N PRO A 153 4.15 17.92 4.08
CA PRO A 153 4.64 19.28 3.92
C PRO A 153 6.17 19.37 3.85
N GLU A 154 6.86 18.45 4.55
CA GLU A 154 8.32 18.36 4.53
C GLU A 154 8.87 17.95 3.15
N PHE A 155 8.15 17.11 2.40
CA PHE A 155 8.53 16.76 1.03
C PHE A 155 8.18 17.91 0.08
N GLN A 156 6.96 18.44 0.18
CA GLN A 156 6.43 19.49 -0.70
C GLN A 156 7.18 20.83 -0.57
N GLY A 157 7.83 21.08 0.56
CA GLY A 157 8.60 22.29 0.81
C GLY A 157 10.08 22.23 0.37
N ARG A 158 10.50 21.17 -0.33
CA ARG A 158 11.89 21.02 -0.80
C ARG A 158 12.02 21.39 -2.27
N ASP A 159 13.09 22.12 -2.60
CA ASP A 159 13.39 22.52 -3.98
C ASP A 159 14.22 21.48 -4.75
N ASP A 160 14.89 20.55 -4.03
CA ASP A 160 15.83 19.59 -4.59
C ASP A 160 15.21 18.21 -4.91
N VAL A 161 13.95 18.00 -4.57
CA VAL A 161 13.20 16.77 -4.85
C VAL A 161 11.80 17.11 -5.31
N ASN A 162 11.30 16.39 -6.32
CA ASN A 162 9.95 16.58 -6.84
C ASN A 162 9.18 15.25 -6.91
N ASP A 163 7.85 15.33 -6.78
CA ASP A 163 6.96 14.23 -7.12
C ASP A 163 6.85 14.10 -8.64
N ARG A 164 7.22 12.95 -9.18
CA ARG A 164 7.13 12.61 -10.60
C ARG A 164 5.86 11.85 -10.95
N TYR A 165 5.00 11.55 -9.99
CA TYR A 165 3.72 10.93 -10.30
C TYR A 165 2.91 11.88 -11.19
N ALA A 166 2.45 11.40 -12.36
CA ALA A 166 1.79 12.21 -13.38
C ALA A 166 0.42 12.79 -12.95
N GLY A 167 0.03 12.63 -11.69
CA GLY A 167 -1.21 13.13 -11.13
C GLY A 167 -2.44 12.35 -11.57
N GLY A 168 -3.38 13.07 -12.18
CA GLY A 168 -4.67 12.52 -12.60
C GLY A 168 -5.51 12.07 -11.41
N SER A 169 -5.93 10.80 -11.42
CA SER A 169 -6.83 10.28 -10.40
C SER A 169 -6.25 10.33 -8.99
N SER A 170 -4.93 10.28 -8.84
CA SER A 170 -4.27 10.37 -7.52
C SER A 170 -4.68 11.61 -6.74
N TRP A 171 -4.84 12.76 -7.41
CA TRP A 171 -5.10 14.05 -6.77
C TRP A 171 -6.49 14.19 -6.15
N TYR A 172 -7.49 13.43 -6.64
CA TYR A 172 -8.86 13.48 -6.08
C TYR A 172 -9.29 12.19 -5.39
N ARG A 173 -8.73 11.02 -5.72
CA ARG A 173 -9.16 9.73 -5.14
C ARG A 173 -9.04 9.68 -3.62
N ALA A 174 -7.98 10.28 -3.06
CA ALA A 174 -7.82 10.39 -1.60
C ALA A 174 -8.95 11.24 -0.98
N ARG A 175 -9.30 12.37 -1.61
CA ARG A 175 -10.40 13.24 -1.16
C ARG A 175 -11.77 12.56 -1.26
N GLN A 176 -11.98 11.74 -2.28
CA GLN A 176 -13.21 10.95 -2.43
C GLN A 176 -13.32 9.88 -1.33
N ALA A 177 -12.24 9.17 -1.03
CA ALA A 177 -12.20 8.24 0.09
C ALA A 177 -12.48 8.96 1.42
N GLU A 178 -11.82 10.10 1.65
CA GLU A 178 -12.01 10.96 2.83
C GLU A 178 -13.46 11.40 3.00
N LYS A 179 -14.08 11.91 1.93
CA LYS A 179 -15.49 12.30 1.92
C LYS A 179 -16.41 11.18 2.39
N GLY A 180 -16.13 9.93 1.98
CA GLY A 180 -16.95 8.78 2.33
C GLY A 180 -16.77 8.28 3.76
N VAL A 181 -15.58 8.44 4.37
CA VAL A 181 -15.28 7.87 5.70
C VAL A 181 -15.25 8.91 6.83
N ARG A 182 -15.01 10.19 6.54
CA ARG A 182 -14.73 11.24 7.54
C ARG A 182 -15.79 11.37 8.61
N LYS A 183 -17.08 11.35 8.24
CA LYS A 183 -18.17 11.46 9.21
C LYS A 183 -18.18 10.25 10.16
N GLY A 184 -18.16 9.04 9.60
CA GLY A 184 -18.14 7.83 10.40
C GLY A 184 -16.91 7.73 11.30
N ALA A 185 -15.76 8.20 10.83
CA ALA A 185 -14.51 8.18 11.61
C ALA A 185 -14.60 9.10 12.83
N ARG A 186 -15.08 10.33 12.64
CA ARG A 186 -15.27 11.31 13.71
C ARG A 186 -16.31 10.87 14.74
N ASP A 187 -17.39 10.26 14.26
CA ASP A 187 -18.50 9.81 15.10
C ASP A 187 -18.23 8.44 15.76
N GLY A 188 -17.13 7.76 15.42
CA GLY A 188 -16.82 6.40 15.91
C GLY A 188 -17.78 5.32 15.38
N THR A 189 -18.38 5.54 14.22
CA THR A 189 -19.44 4.70 13.63
C THR A 189 -19.03 4.00 12.33
N LEU A 190 -17.75 4.01 11.96
CA LEU A 190 -17.27 3.28 10.78
C LEU A 190 -17.53 1.78 10.89
N THR A 191 -18.21 1.24 9.90
CA THR A 191 -18.43 -0.20 9.69
C THR A 191 -17.72 -0.67 8.42
N PRO A 192 -17.40 -1.97 8.29
CA PRO A 192 -16.85 -2.53 7.05
C PRO A 192 -17.70 -2.19 5.81
N ASP A 193 -19.03 -2.20 5.93
CA ASP A 193 -19.94 -1.84 4.85
C ASP A 193 -19.85 -0.36 4.50
N SER A 194 -19.78 0.55 5.49
CA SER A 194 -19.60 1.98 5.21
C SER A 194 -18.28 2.29 4.51
N ILE A 195 -17.20 1.57 4.87
CA ILE A 195 -15.89 1.67 4.22
C ILE A 195 -15.97 1.12 2.79
N LYS A 196 -16.62 -0.03 2.59
CA LYS A 196 -16.86 -0.59 1.24
C LYS A 196 -17.61 0.40 0.36
N THR A 197 -18.67 1.02 0.87
CA THR A 197 -19.44 2.04 0.16
C THR A 197 -18.58 3.25 -0.20
N ALA A 198 -17.80 3.78 0.74
CA ALA A 198 -16.88 4.89 0.50
C ALA A 198 -15.85 4.58 -0.60
N PHE A 199 -15.27 3.37 -0.57
CA PHE A 199 -14.28 2.93 -1.55
C PHE A 199 -14.88 2.42 -2.88
N SER A 200 -16.21 2.40 -2.99
CA SER A 200 -16.94 2.12 -4.23
C SER A 200 -17.23 3.38 -5.06
N ASP A 201 -16.68 4.54 -4.68
CA ASP A 201 -16.87 5.81 -5.39
C ASP A 201 -16.35 5.78 -6.83
N HIS A 202 -17.17 6.34 -7.74
CA HIS A 202 -16.97 6.34 -9.19
C HIS A 202 -16.76 7.74 -9.78
N LEU A 203 -16.34 8.73 -8.99
CA LEU A 203 -16.00 10.03 -9.56
C LEU A 203 -14.90 9.87 -10.64
N ALA A 204 -15.18 10.37 -11.85
CA ALA A 204 -14.35 10.24 -13.04
C ALA A 204 -14.09 8.78 -13.48
N TYR A 205 -15.12 7.93 -13.40
CA TYR A 205 -15.12 6.58 -13.97
C TYR A 205 -14.60 6.56 -15.43
N PRO A 206 -13.72 5.60 -15.81
CA PRO A 206 -13.28 4.43 -15.05
C PRO A 206 -12.02 4.65 -14.19
N GLU A 207 -11.38 5.82 -14.27
CA GLU A 207 -10.18 6.21 -13.49
C GLU A 207 -10.55 6.70 -12.08
N SER A 208 -11.58 6.10 -11.47
CA SER A 208 -12.12 6.47 -10.16
C SER A 208 -11.37 5.84 -8.98
N LEU A 209 -11.78 6.13 -7.74
CA LEU A 209 -11.29 5.45 -6.53
C LEU A 209 -11.53 3.94 -6.64
N CYS A 210 -12.76 3.57 -6.96
CA CYS A 210 -13.09 2.23 -7.43
C CYS A 210 -12.70 2.14 -8.90
N ASN A 211 -11.45 1.79 -9.22
CA ASN A 211 -10.90 1.83 -10.58
C ASN A 211 -11.35 0.60 -11.40
N HIS A 212 -11.73 0.83 -12.66
CA HIS A 212 -12.18 -0.20 -13.59
C HIS A 212 -11.37 -0.16 -14.90
N PRO A 213 -11.35 -1.27 -15.68
CA PRO A 213 -10.63 -1.31 -16.95
C PRO A 213 -11.12 -0.23 -17.94
N ASN A 214 -10.19 0.57 -18.45
CA ASN A 214 -10.46 1.61 -19.43
C ASN A 214 -10.12 1.17 -20.86
N THR A 215 -11.04 0.48 -21.53
CA THR A 215 -10.81 -0.03 -22.90
C THR A 215 -10.77 1.05 -23.98
N LYS A 216 -11.13 2.29 -23.65
CA LYS A 216 -11.20 3.43 -24.57
C LYS A 216 -10.09 4.46 -24.34
N GLN A 217 -9.04 4.09 -23.61
CA GLN A 217 -7.94 4.99 -23.27
C GLN A 217 -7.23 5.47 -24.54
N ARG A 218 -7.31 6.78 -24.83
CA ARG A 218 -6.75 7.38 -26.04
C ARG A 218 -5.24 7.62 -25.96
N ASN A 219 -4.76 8.03 -24.78
CA ASN A 219 -3.36 8.36 -24.50
C ASN A 219 -2.90 7.60 -23.25
N ALA A 220 -2.62 6.29 -23.37
CA ALA A 220 -1.95 5.59 -22.29
C ALA A 220 -0.52 6.14 -22.18
N PRO A 221 -0.02 6.51 -20.98
CA PRO A 221 1.40 6.78 -20.79
C PRO A 221 2.19 5.60 -21.37
N SER A 222 3.21 5.86 -22.19
CA SER A 222 4.02 4.79 -22.78
C SER A 222 4.58 3.93 -21.65
N ALA A 223 4.08 2.70 -21.56
CA ALA A 223 4.47 1.75 -20.54
C ALA A 223 5.91 1.31 -20.80
N VAL A 224 6.89 2.02 -20.24
CA VAL A 224 8.29 1.58 -20.25
C VAL A 224 8.71 1.03 -18.88
N LEU A 225 7.99 1.34 -17.80
CA LEU A 225 8.47 1.09 -16.44
C LEU A 225 7.99 -0.20 -15.75
N THR A 226 7.23 -1.09 -16.40
CA THR A 226 6.60 -2.19 -15.65
C THR A 226 6.82 -3.60 -16.20
N GLY A 227 7.27 -3.79 -17.44
CA GLY A 227 7.38 -5.14 -18.03
C GLY A 227 6.05 -5.91 -18.12
N TYR A 228 4.93 -5.32 -17.70
CA TYR A 228 3.60 -5.92 -17.80
C TYR A 228 2.99 -5.64 -19.16
N THR A 229 2.43 -6.68 -19.77
CA THR A 229 1.85 -6.64 -21.12
C THR A 229 0.47 -5.97 -21.20
N SER A 230 -0.21 -5.78 -20.07
CA SER A 230 -1.55 -5.18 -20.04
C SER A 230 -1.49 -3.66 -19.87
N LYS A 231 -2.07 -2.96 -20.84
CA LYS A 231 -2.29 -1.50 -20.84
C LYS A 231 -3.47 -1.06 -19.98
N LEU A 232 -4.19 -2.00 -19.34
CA LEU A 232 -5.41 -1.72 -18.59
C LEU A 232 -5.16 -1.82 -17.08
N ASN A 233 -5.56 -0.78 -16.35
CA ASN A 233 -5.55 -0.75 -14.90
C ASN A 233 -6.95 -0.96 -14.31
N MET A 234 -7.02 -1.55 -13.12
CA MET A 234 -8.21 -1.63 -12.28
C MET A 234 -7.86 -1.80 -10.79
N THR A 235 -8.87 -1.71 -9.93
CA THR A 235 -8.82 -2.25 -8.56
C THR A 235 -8.89 -3.77 -8.64
N VAL A 236 -7.82 -4.44 -8.23
CA VAL A 236 -7.69 -5.92 -8.33
C VAL A 236 -8.09 -6.65 -7.05
N ALA A 237 -8.11 -5.94 -5.93
CA ALA A 237 -8.62 -6.41 -4.65
C ALA A 237 -8.98 -5.22 -3.76
N PHE A 238 -9.84 -5.47 -2.78
CA PHE A 238 -10.18 -4.57 -1.69
C PHE A 238 -10.04 -5.32 -0.38
N VAL A 239 -9.42 -4.70 0.62
CA VAL A 239 -9.13 -5.31 1.91
C VAL A 239 -9.32 -4.32 3.06
N ILE A 240 -9.90 -4.80 4.14
CA ILE A 240 -10.02 -4.11 5.43
C ILE A 240 -9.36 -5.00 6.48
N TYR A 241 -8.39 -4.44 7.21
CA TYR A 241 -7.77 -5.08 8.36
C TYR A 241 -8.34 -4.47 9.64
N ASN A 242 -9.18 -5.21 10.36
CA ASN A 242 -9.61 -4.84 11.70
C ASN A 242 -8.56 -5.35 12.69
N LEU A 243 -7.68 -4.45 13.11
CA LEU A 243 -6.53 -4.80 13.92
C LEU A 243 -6.95 -5.28 15.30
N SER A 244 -7.77 -4.55 16.05
CA SER A 244 -8.17 -4.95 17.41
C SER A 244 -8.90 -6.30 17.47
N GLN A 245 -9.64 -6.67 16.43
CA GLN A 245 -10.35 -7.95 16.36
C GLN A 245 -9.58 -9.06 15.62
N ARG A 246 -8.42 -8.75 15.03
CA ARG A 246 -7.67 -9.66 14.15
C ARG A 246 -8.52 -10.25 13.01
N LYS A 247 -9.44 -9.44 12.49
CA LYS A 247 -10.33 -9.83 11.39
C LYS A 247 -9.91 -9.17 10.10
N ILE A 248 -10.02 -9.92 9.01
CA ILE A 248 -9.70 -9.47 7.67
C ILE A 248 -10.96 -9.60 6.83
N THR A 249 -11.38 -8.52 6.18
CA THR A 249 -12.48 -8.54 5.21
C THR A 249 -11.91 -8.21 3.85
N VAL A 250 -12.07 -9.11 2.87
CA VAL A 250 -11.49 -8.97 1.52
C VAL A 250 -12.51 -9.21 0.44
N CYS A 251 -12.29 -8.64 -0.75
CA CYS A 251 -12.89 -9.15 -1.97
C CYS A 251 -11.92 -9.09 -3.14
N LYS A 252 -12.06 -10.05 -4.06
CA LYS A 252 -11.42 -10.02 -5.37
C LYS A 252 -12.04 -8.88 -6.20
N GLY A 253 -11.19 -8.06 -6.80
CA GLY A 253 -11.61 -6.97 -7.69
C GLY A 253 -12.13 -5.72 -6.98
N PRO A 254 -12.86 -4.85 -7.72
CA PRO A 254 -13.41 -3.61 -7.19
C PRO A 254 -14.51 -3.86 -6.16
N PRO A 255 -14.58 -3.10 -5.05
CA PRO A 255 -15.55 -3.32 -3.98
C PRO A 255 -17.01 -3.16 -4.42
N CYS A 256 -17.29 -2.38 -5.48
CA CYS A 256 -18.65 -2.21 -5.99
C CYS A 256 -19.25 -3.49 -6.63
N GLN A 257 -18.40 -4.43 -7.05
CA GLN A 257 -18.78 -5.70 -7.70
C GLN A 257 -18.31 -6.92 -6.90
N GLY A 258 -17.35 -6.74 -6.00
CA GLY A 258 -16.74 -7.80 -5.22
C GLY A 258 -17.65 -8.36 -4.11
N VAL A 259 -17.57 -9.67 -3.93
CA VAL A 259 -18.18 -10.38 -2.80
C VAL A 259 -17.19 -10.37 -1.64
N LEU A 260 -17.62 -9.84 -0.48
CA LEU A 260 -16.80 -9.80 0.73
C LEU A 260 -16.67 -11.20 1.33
N GLN A 261 -15.45 -11.54 1.72
CA GLN A 261 -15.08 -12.73 2.48
C GLN A 261 -14.42 -12.29 3.78
N ASN A 262 -14.60 -13.06 4.85
CA ASN A 262 -14.05 -12.75 6.16
C ASN A 262 -13.08 -13.85 6.60
N PHE A 263 -11.95 -13.43 7.16
CA PHE A 263 -10.93 -14.28 7.77
C PHE A 263 -10.61 -13.78 9.17
N GLU A 264 -10.05 -14.65 9.99
CA GLU A 264 -9.58 -14.33 11.34
C GLU A 264 -8.16 -14.84 11.51
N LEU A 265 -7.25 -13.97 11.94
CA LEU A 265 -5.86 -14.32 12.19
C LEU A 265 -5.67 -14.70 13.66
N LYS A 266 -5.52 -15.99 13.92
CA LYS A 266 -5.33 -16.51 15.28
C LYS A 266 -3.86 -16.42 15.70
N ASP A 267 -3.63 -15.97 16.92
CA ASP A 267 -2.29 -16.00 17.51
C ASP A 267 -1.96 -17.41 18.03
N ARG A 268 -1.22 -18.19 17.23
CA ARG A 268 -0.84 -19.55 17.63
C ARG A 268 0.29 -19.61 18.64
N THR A 269 1.02 -18.52 18.85
CA THR A 269 2.13 -18.47 19.81
C THR A 269 1.67 -18.46 21.28
N ARG A 270 0.43 -18.02 21.55
CA ARG A 270 -0.18 -18.02 22.89
C ARG A 270 -0.91 -19.30 23.27
N LEU A 271 -1.15 -20.22 22.33
CA LEU A 271 -1.89 -21.47 22.58
C LEU A 271 -1.02 -22.60 23.15
N GLN A 272 0.28 -22.36 23.37
CA GLN A 272 1.23 -23.35 23.89
C GLN A 272 1.78 -22.99 25.29
N LYS A 273 1.17 -22.03 26.00
CA LYS A 273 1.38 -21.78 27.43
C LYS A 273 0.11 -22.16 28.19
#